data_AF-Q24Q01-F1
#
_entry.id   AF-Q24Q01-F1
#
_cell.length_a   1.000
_cell.length_b   1.000
_cell.length_c   1.000
_cell.angle_alpha   90.00
_cell.angle_beta   90.00
_cell.angle_gamma   90.00
#
_symmetry.space_group_name_H-M   'P 1'
#
loop_
_entity.id
_entity.type
_entity.pdbx_description
1 polymer ?
#
loop_
_entity_poly.entity_id
_entity_poly.type
_entity_poly.pdbx_seq_one_letter_code
_entity_poly.pdbx_strand_id
1 'polypeptide(L)'
;MNMNHYRPVILADQRVVSDFELDPLTRKISIKILQGHEQGNKGMVDTLRQNLQQRLGVPVEIPLALMNHLVKLVRDGNEVITATLAAGNDINEDGKAASYQVIDAEPGDHTGVQVGLAIDIGTTTVVVYLVNMVNGDIIAKASDYNGQIKLGDDILSRIMAAREEKGLQELQALIVNTLNALIQQLCLEAELKPQAITGVCIGANTTMVHLCLGLDPGSICRAPYRPAVNNAGIFCAGEIGLAVHPLAPTYCLPSIGSYIGGDVLAGILVSGMHKQEEVALLADIGTNGEFILGNQEWLVGCAGAAGPALEGGVTEWGIRAEQGAVDQVSIDSEHHVGYTTIDNAPARGICGSGLIDSLAELFLNGLINRAARFTDGRERFTIVPADESATGKEIFISQKDINSLMRTKGAVNAALEVLMESVGCQWEEIAKFYAAGAFGQYLPIESAVTIGLYPDLPREQMLRLGNSSGEGARQVLLSNSKRQEIEEIAGKITYFEMNASSSFMDKYGGSRFLPHTNMDLFPSVQEKLAVRQRSRC
;
A
#
# COMPACT_ATOMS: atom_id res chain seq x y z
N MET A 1 -23.17 -6.75 27.48
CA MET A 1 -23.20 -5.76 26.39
C MET A 1 -21.79 -5.20 26.26
N ASN A 2 -20.94 -5.85 25.47
CA ASN A 2 -19.59 -5.35 25.16
C ASN A 2 -19.66 -4.74 23.76
N MET A 3 -19.64 -3.40 23.69
CA MET A 3 -19.41 -2.69 22.44
C MET A 3 -17.90 -2.64 22.20
N ASN A 4 -17.44 -3.40 21.21
CA ASN A 4 -16.11 -3.23 20.62
C ASN A 4 -16.05 -1.83 19.99
N HIS A 5 -15.23 -0.94 20.55
CA HIS A 5 -14.83 0.30 19.90
C HIS A 5 -13.62 0.01 19.02
N TYR A 6 -13.84 -0.37 17.77
CA TYR A 6 -12.82 -0.23 16.73
C TYR A 6 -12.83 1.24 16.30
N ARG A 7 -11.67 1.91 16.43
CA ARG A 7 -11.47 3.31 16.05
C ARG A 7 -10.73 3.35 14.72
N PRO A 8 -11.12 4.24 13.79
CA PRO A 8 -10.52 4.31 12.46
C PRO A 8 -9.07 4.82 12.51
N VAL A 9 -8.22 4.28 11.63
CA VAL A 9 -6.83 4.72 11.40
C VAL A 9 -6.83 6.06 10.66
N ILE A 10 -6.00 7.01 11.11
CA ILE A 10 -5.89 8.36 10.51
C ILE A 10 -5.04 8.27 9.23
N LEU A 11 -5.62 8.59 8.07
CA LEU A 11 -4.95 8.62 6.76
C LEU A 11 -5.09 10.02 6.12
N ALA A 12 -3.97 10.66 5.78
CA ALA A 12 -3.91 12.00 5.18
C ALA A 12 -4.02 12.00 3.63
N ASP A 13 -4.57 13.08 3.05
CA ASP A 13 -5.10 13.18 1.68
C ASP A 13 -4.15 13.81 0.62
N GLN A 14 -2.82 13.65 0.73
CA GLN A 14 -1.93 14.23 -0.29
C GLN A 14 -1.90 13.36 -1.55
N ARG A 15 -2.50 13.89 -2.64
CA ARG A 15 -2.60 13.23 -3.96
C ARG A 15 -1.54 13.77 -4.91
N VAL A 16 -0.89 12.87 -5.65
CA VAL A 16 -0.29 13.20 -6.95
C VAL A 16 -1.40 13.05 -7.97
N VAL A 17 -1.93 14.17 -8.49
CA VAL A 17 -2.96 14.15 -9.53
C VAL A 17 -2.29 13.79 -10.85
N SER A 18 -2.50 12.56 -11.33
CA SER A 18 -2.20 12.20 -12.71
C SER A 18 -3.51 12.14 -13.50
N ASP A 19 -3.58 12.93 -14.58
CA ASP A 19 -4.67 12.82 -15.54
C ASP A 19 -4.46 11.54 -16.37
N PHE A 20 -5.45 10.65 -16.36
CA PHE A 20 -5.46 9.45 -17.21
C PHE A 20 -6.87 9.19 -17.75
N GLU A 21 -6.94 8.51 -18.89
CA GLU A 21 -8.22 8.17 -19.52
C GLU A 21 -8.96 7.12 -18.70
N LEU A 22 -10.23 7.40 -18.40
CA LEU A 22 -11.11 6.46 -17.69
C LEU A 22 -11.56 5.35 -18.64
N ASP A 23 -11.11 4.14 -18.35
CA ASP A 23 -11.54 2.89 -18.96
C ASP A 23 -11.68 1.80 -17.86
N PRO A 24 -12.70 1.93 -17.00
CA PRO A 24 -12.82 1.12 -15.79
C PRO A 24 -13.04 -0.37 -16.06
N LEU A 25 -12.75 -1.22 -15.07
CA LEU A 25 -12.94 -2.69 -15.11
C LEU A 25 -14.37 -3.11 -15.50
N THR A 26 -15.35 -2.27 -15.17
CA THR A 26 -16.73 -2.43 -15.64
C THR A 26 -17.19 -1.18 -16.36
N ARG A 27 -18.25 -1.29 -17.16
CA ARG A 27 -18.92 -0.14 -17.79
C ARG A 27 -20.43 -0.33 -17.82
N LYS A 28 -21.18 0.75 -17.63
CA LYS A 28 -22.63 0.76 -17.82
C LYS A 28 -23.00 1.27 -19.22
N ILE A 29 -23.88 0.55 -19.91
CA ILE A 29 -24.40 0.91 -21.23
C ILE A 29 -25.92 0.93 -21.20
N SER A 30 -26.49 2.10 -21.49
CA SER A 30 -27.92 2.29 -21.72
C SER A 30 -28.31 1.78 -23.11
N ILE A 31 -29.32 0.91 -23.18
CA ILE A 31 -29.84 0.26 -24.38
C ILE A 31 -31.33 0.59 -24.48
N LYS A 32 -31.75 1.14 -25.62
CA LYS A 32 -33.16 1.31 -25.95
C LYS A 32 -33.74 0.01 -26.50
N ILE A 33 -34.84 -0.45 -25.92
CA ILE A 33 -35.58 -1.60 -26.40
C ILE A 33 -36.67 -1.11 -27.33
N LEU A 34 -36.63 -1.55 -28.59
CA LEU A 34 -37.73 -1.32 -29.53
C LEU A 34 -38.84 -2.33 -29.22
N GLN A 35 -40.01 -1.85 -28.81
CA GLN A 35 -41.19 -2.71 -28.62
C GLN A 35 -41.98 -2.81 -29.93
N GLY A 36 -42.25 -4.04 -30.40
CA GLY A 36 -43.20 -4.28 -31.50
C GLY A 36 -42.73 -5.25 -32.59
N HIS A 37 -43.63 -5.49 -33.58
CA HIS A 37 -43.45 -6.39 -34.74
C HIS A 37 -42.19 -6.13 -35.61
N GLU A 38 -41.46 -5.04 -35.37
CA GLU A 38 -40.28 -4.61 -36.13
C GLU A 38 -39.02 -5.46 -35.85
N GLN A 39 -38.94 -6.20 -34.73
CA GLN A 39 -37.76 -7.02 -34.37
C GLN A 39 -37.83 -8.49 -34.85
N GLY A 40 -38.92 -8.90 -35.53
CA GLY A 40 -39.10 -10.29 -35.97
C GLY A 40 -39.31 -11.28 -34.81
N ASN A 41 -38.95 -12.56 -35.01
CA ASN A 41 -39.13 -13.65 -34.04
C ASN A 41 -37.84 -14.03 -33.28
N LYS A 42 -36.82 -13.16 -33.30
CA LYS A 42 -35.53 -13.41 -32.65
C LYS A 42 -35.67 -13.41 -31.12
N GLY A 43 -34.86 -14.21 -30.43
CA GLY A 43 -34.82 -14.23 -28.96
C GLY A 43 -34.50 -12.85 -28.37
N MET A 44 -35.19 -12.47 -27.30
CA MET A 44 -34.98 -11.16 -26.63
C MET A 44 -33.53 -11.00 -26.15
N VAL A 45 -32.98 -12.03 -25.50
CA VAL A 45 -31.58 -12.05 -25.04
C VAL A 45 -30.62 -11.96 -26.22
N ASP A 46 -30.89 -12.64 -27.34
CA ASP A 46 -30.04 -12.60 -28.53
C ASP A 46 -30.03 -11.22 -29.20
N THR A 47 -31.16 -10.51 -29.14
CA THR A 47 -31.30 -9.15 -29.64
C THR A 47 -30.49 -8.17 -28.78
N LEU A 48 -30.60 -8.28 -27.46
CA LEU A 48 -29.80 -7.48 -26.52
C LEU A 48 -28.29 -7.75 -26.71
N ARG A 49 -27.90 -9.03 -26.81
CA ARG A 49 -26.51 -9.42 -27.06
C ARG A 49 -25.98 -8.84 -28.37
N GLN A 50 -26.76 -8.93 -29.45
CA GLN A 50 -26.37 -8.37 -30.74
C GLN A 50 -26.20 -6.85 -30.69
N ASN A 51 -27.12 -6.13 -30.04
CA ASN A 51 -27.03 -4.68 -29.89
C ASN A 51 -25.78 -4.26 -29.11
N LEU A 52 -25.48 -4.97 -28.00
CA LEU A 52 -24.27 -4.74 -27.22
C LEU A 52 -23.00 -5.02 -28.03
N GLN A 53 -22.95 -6.16 -28.74
CA GLN A 53 -21.82 -6.51 -29.62
C GLN A 53 -21.59 -5.49 -30.73
N GLN A 54 -22.64 -5.01 -31.38
CA GLN A 54 -22.54 -3.99 -32.42
C GLN A 54 -21.99 -2.67 -31.88
N ARG A 55 -22.39 -2.29 -30.66
CA ARG A 55 -21.92 -1.06 -30.02
C ARG A 55 -20.47 -1.14 -29.53
N LEU A 56 -20.06 -2.31 -29.05
CA LEU A 56 -18.72 -2.54 -28.47
C LEU A 56 -17.68 -2.99 -29.49
N GLY A 57 -18.10 -3.54 -30.64
CA GLY A 57 -17.20 -4.08 -31.65
C GLY A 57 -16.52 -5.40 -31.26
N VAL A 58 -16.88 -5.98 -30.11
CA VAL A 58 -16.31 -7.23 -29.58
C VAL A 58 -17.42 -8.17 -29.08
N PRO A 59 -17.14 -9.48 -28.93
CA PRO A 59 -18.08 -10.44 -28.35
C PRO A 59 -18.59 -10.03 -26.95
N VAL A 60 -19.88 -10.32 -26.70
CA VAL A 60 -20.52 -10.07 -25.41
C VAL A 60 -21.20 -11.34 -24.93
N GLU A 61 -20.80 -11.82 -23.76
CA GLU A 61 -21.41 -12.96 -23.08
C GLU A 61 -22.56 -12.50 -22.18
N ILE A 62 -23.65 -13.26 -22.17
CA ILE A 62 -24.75 -13.07 -21.22
C ILE A 62 -24.92 -14.38 -20.46
N PRO A 63 -24.55 -14.43 -19.16
CA PRO A 63 -24.72 -15.61 -18.32
C PRO A 63 -26.17 -16.10 -18.28
N LEU A 64 -26.35 -17.42 -18.24
CA LEU A 64 -27.66 -18.07 -18.14
C LEU A 64 -28.49 -17.52 -16.96
N ALA A 65 -27.83 -17.24 -15.83
CA ALA A 65 -28.45 -16.71 -14.62
C ALA A 65 -29.15 -15.34 -14.83
N LEU A 66 -28.72 -14.54 -15.81
CA LEU A 66 -29.29 -13.21 -16.09
C LEU A 66 -30.38 -13.23 -17.16
N MET A 67 -30.50 -14.30 -17.94
CA MET A 67 -31.40 -14.34 -19.10
C MET A 67 -32.87 -14.11 -18.71
N ASN A 68 -33.35 -14.75 -17.64
CA ASN A 68 -34.73 -14.57 -17.16
C ASN A 68 -34.97 -13.17 -16.61
N HIS A 69 -33.97 -12.58 -15.94
CA HIS A 69 -34.04 -11.21 -15.43
C HIS A 69 -34.16 -10.21 -16.58
N LEU A 70 -33.31 -10.32 -17.60
CA LEU A 70 -33.37 -9.48 -18.81
C LEU A 70 -34.71 -9.60 -19.53
N VAL A 71 -35.23 -10.81 -19.70
CA VAL A 71 -36.55 -11.05 -20.31
C VAL A 71 -37.66 -10.39 -19.50
N LYS A 72 -37.59 -10.47 -18.16
CA LYS A 72 -38.56 -9.82 -17.27
C LYS A 72 -38.52 -8.29 -17.43
N LEU A 73 -37.33 -7.68 -17.42
CA LEU A 73 -37.19 -6.23 -17.60
C LEU A 73 -37.81 -5.75 -18.93
N VAL A 74 -37.62 -6.49 -20.02
CA VAL A 74 -38.25 -6.19 -21.31
C VAL A 74 -39.78 -6.31 -21.24
N ARG A 75 -40.28 -7.40 -20.63
CA ARG A 75 -41.73 -7.69 -20.52
C ARG A 75 -42.48 -6.72 -19.63
N ASP A 76 -41.82 -6.18 -18.61
CA ASP A 76 -42.39 -5.17 -17.71
C ASP A 76 -42.58 -3.80 -18.41
N GLY A 77 -42.25 -3.70 -19.70
CA GLY A 77 -42.54 -2.54 -20.52
C GLY A 77 -41.44 -1.48 -20.51
N ASN A 78 -40.26 -1.79 -19.96
CA ASN A 78 -39.14 -0.84 -19.91
C ASN A 78 -38.64 -0.53 -21.33
N GLU A 79 -38.67 0.74 -21.71
CA GLU A 79 -38.15 1.20 -23.00
C GLU A 79 -36.62 1.33 -23.01
N VAL A 80 -36.02 1.45 -21.83
CA VAL A 80 -34.57 1.61 -21.63
C VAL A 80 -34.12 0.64 -20.54
N ILE A 81 -33.02 -0.07 -20.80
CA ILE A 81 -32.31 -0.89 -19.82
C ILE A 81 -30.86 -0.43 -19.79
N THR A 82 -30.28 -0.33 -18.60
CA THR A 82 -28.84 -0.20 -18.42
C THR A 82 -28.23 -1.55 -18.13
N ALA A 83 -27.33 -2.02 -19.00
CA ALA A 83 -26.53 -3.22 -18.78
C ALA A 83 -25.18 -2.83 -18.17
N THR A 84 -24.78 -3.53 -17.10
CA THR A 84 -23.43 -3.46 -16.53
C THR A 84 -22.58 -4.56 -17.14
N LEU A 85 -21.47 -4.19 -17.76
CA LEU A 85 -20.55 -5.10 -18.42
C LEU A 85 -19.20 -5.13 -17.72
N ALA A 86 -18.65 -6.33 -17.53
CA ALA A 86 -17.29 -6.58 -17.06
C ALA A 86 -16.36 -6.94 -18.22
N ALA A 87 -15.15 -6.38 -18.20
CA ALA A 87 -14.10 -6.74 -19.16
C ALA A 87 -13.60 -8.17 -18.90
N GLY A 88 -13.36 -8.92 -19.99
CA GLY A 88 -12.64 -10.20 -19.92
C GLY A 88 -11.13 -10.02 -19.71
N ASN A 89 -10.43 -11.15 -19.51
CA ASN A 89 -8.97 -11.17 -19.32
C ASN A 89 -8.18 -10.85 -20.59
N ASP A 90 -8.69 -11.29 -21.75
CA ASP A 90 -7.98 -11.14 -23.01
C ASP A 90 -8.08 -9.70 -23.53
N ILE A 91 -6.99 -9.20 -24.11
CA ILE A 91 -6.93 -7.93 -24.81
C ILE A 91 -6.81 -8.13 -26.32
N ASN A 92 -7.39 -7.22 -27.09
CA ASN A 92 -7.29 -7.20 -28.55
C ASN A 92 -6.02 -6.43 -28.99
N GLU A 93 -5.79 -6.36 -30.31
CA GLU A 93 -4.63 -5.66 -30.91
C GLU A 93 -4.57 -4.16 -30.58
N ASP A 94 -5.72 -3.54 -30.24
CA ASP A 94 -5.82 -2.14 -29.84
C ASP A 94 -5.60 -1.92 -28.32
N GLY A 95 -5.23 -2.97 -27.58
CA GLY A 95 -5.07 -2.91 -26.12
C GLY A 95 -6.38 -2.69 -25.37
N LYS A 96 -7.53 -3.10 -25.93
CA LYS A 96 -8.85 -3.06 -25.26
C LYS A 96 -9.31 -4.48 -24.93
N ALA A 97 -10.25 -4.62 -24.00
CA ALA A 97 -10.81 -5.93 -23.68
C ALA A 97 -11.39 -6.62 -24.94
N ALA A 98 -10.94 -7.84 -25.20
CA ALA A 98 -11.33 -8.63 -26.38
C ALA A 98 -12.75 -9.20 -26.26
N SER A 99 -13.33 -9.18 -25.06
CA SER A 99 -14.72 -9.55 -24.81
C SER A 99 -15.27 -8.87 -23.55
N TYR A 100 -16.59 -8.85 -23.43
CA TYR A 100 -17.28 -8.40 -22.21
C TYR A 100 -18.30 -9.45 -21.75
N GLN A 101 -18.56 -9.50 -20.46
CA GLN A 101 -19.66 -10.25 -19.88
C GLN A 101 -20.68 -9.30 -19.25
N VAL A 102 -21.96 -9.48 -19.53
CA VAL A 102 -23.02 -8.77 -18.79
C VAL A 102 -23.10 -9.37 -17.39
N ILE A 103 -22.92 -8.53 -16.37
CA ILE A 103 -22.94 -8.96 -14.97
C ILE A 103 -24.22 -8.52 -14.24
N ASP A 104 -24.86 -7.44 -14.70
CA ASP A 104 -26.11 -6.94 -14.14
C ASP A 104 -26.92 -6.15 -15.19
N ALA A 105 -28.22 -5.96 -14.92
CA ALA A 105 -29.08 -5.11 -15.73
C ALA A 105 -30.19 -4.46 -14.90
N GLU A 106 -30.44 -3.18 -15.15
CA GLU A 106 -31.37 -2.34 -14.40
C GLU A 106 -32.34 -1.60 -15.36
N PRO A 107 -33.62 -1.39 -15.00
CA PRO A 107 -34.54 -0.61 -15.81
C PRO A 107 -34.18 0.89 -15.77
N GLY A 108 -34.31 1.59 -16.89
CA GLY A 108 -33.97 3.02 -17.02
C GLY A 108 -32.49 3.28 -17.35
N ASP A 109 -32.11 4.55 -17.36
CA ASP A 109 -30.73 4.99 -17.63
C ASP A 109 -29.99 5.25 -16.30
N HIS A 110 -29.05 4.37 -15.98
CA HIS A 110 -28.20 4.42 -14.79
C HIS A 110 -26.73 4.60 -15.14
N THR A 111 -26.43 5.08 -16.35
CA THR A 111 -25.03 5.26 -16.81
C THR A 111 -24.26 6.32 -16.03
N GLY A 112 -24.97 7.25 -15.38
CA GLY A 112 -24.36 8.30 -14.54
C GLY A 112 -23.88 7.84 -13.16
N VAL A 113 -24.12 6.58 -12.76
CA VAL A 113 -23.72 6.07 -11.44
C VAL A 113 -23.06 4.71 -11.59
N GLN A 114 -21.78 4.63 -11.25
CA GLN A 114 -21.02 3.40 -11.25
C GLN A 114 -19.96 3.45 -10.15
N VAL A 115 -19.89 2.41 -9.32
CA VAL A 115 -19.04 2.41 -8.13
C VAL A 115 -18.20 1.13 -8.05
N GLY A 116 -16.97 1.28 -7.58
CA GLY A 116 -16.01 0.20 -7.41
C GLY A 116 -15.16 0.40 -6.15
N LEU A 117 -14.29 -0.56 -5.86
CA LEU A 117 -13.39 -0.52 -4.72
C LEU A 117 -11.94 -0.55 -5.14
N ALA A 118 -11.14 0.37 -4.60
CA ALA A 118 -9.69 0.25 -4.56
C ALA A 118 -9.29 -0.16 -3.14
N ILE A 119 -8.52 -1.23 -3.01
CA ILE A 119 -8.22 -1.86 -1.72
C ILE A 119 -6.71 -1.96 -1.57
N ASP A 120 -6.21 -1.60 -0.40
CA ASP A 120 -4.83 -1.81 0.02
C ASP A 120 -4.83 -2.81 1.19
N ILE A 121 -4.25 -4.00 0.98
CA ILE A 121 -4.11 -5.03 2.02
C ILE A 121 -2.66 -5.02 2.52
N GLY A 122 -2.42 -4.22 3.55
CA GLY A 122 -1.20 -4.28 4.32
C GLY A 122 -1.20 -5.45 5.31
N THR A 123 0.00 -5.83 5.76
CA THR A 123 0.17 -6.86 6.81
C THR A 123 -0.56 -6.43 8.09
N THR A 124 -0.47 -5.15 8.47
CA THR A 124 -1.08 -4.63 9.70
C THR A 124 -2.44 -3.96 9.49
N THR A 125 -2.58 -3.18 8.43
CA THR A 125 -3.75 -2.33 8.18
C THR A 125 -4.34 -2.65 6.82
N VAL A 126 -5.66 -2.65 6.72
CA VAL A 126 -6.40 -2.76 5.47
C VAL A 126 -7.13 -1.45 5.23
N VAL A 127 -7.03 -0.91 4.02
CA VAL A 127 -7.69 0.32 3.61
C VAL A 127 -8.56 0.06 2.40
N VAL A 128 -9.80 0.53 2.42
CA VAL A 128 -10.77 0.39 1.32
C VAL A 128 -11.26 1.77 0.93
N TYR A 129 -11.13 2.09 -0.36
CA TYR A 129 -11.66 3.30 -0.97
C TYR A 129 -12.86 2.93 -1.84
N LEU A 130 -14.00 3.56 -1.56
CA LEU A 130 -15.17 3.51 -2.45
C LEU A 130 -15.01 4.58 -3.52
N VAL A 131 -15.01 4.17 -4.79
CA VAL A 131 -14.64 5.02 -5.93
C VAL A 131 -15.82 5.15 -6.89
N ASN A 132 -16.12 6.38 -7.29
CA ASN A 132 -17.00 6.66 -8.42
C ASN A 132 -16.23 6.40 -9.72
N MET A 133 -16.61 5.35 -10.46
CA MET A 133 -15.93 4.95 -11.69
C MET A 133 -16.32 5.78 -12.91
N VAL A 134 -17.28 6.69 -12.79
CA VAL A 134 -17.67 7.62 -13.87
C VAL A 134 -16.72 8.81 -13.97
N ASN A 135 -16.26 9.33 -12.83
CA ASN A 135 -15.40 10.52 -12.76
C ASN A 135 -14.06 10.29 -12.04
N GLY A 136 -13.89 9.14 -11.39
CA GLY A 136 -12.68 8.75 -10.65
C GLY A 136 -12.62 9.21 -9.19
N ASP A 137 -13.62 9.92 -8.69
CA ASP A 137 -13.60 10.47 -7.34
C ASP A 137 -13.72 9.39 -6.26
N ILE A 138 -13.01 9.59 -5.14
CA ILE A 138 -13.21 8.78 -3.94
C ILE A 138 -14.46 9.31 -3.21
N ILE A 139 -15.48 8.47 -3.08
CA ILE A 139 -16.74 8.77 -2.40
C ILE A 139 -16.55 8.70 -0.88
N ALA A 140 -15.92 7.62 -0.41
CA ALA A 140 -15.68 7.37 1.00
C ALA A 140 -14.44 6.47 1.18
N LYS A 141 -13.85 6.49 2.37
CA LYS A 141 -12.70 5.65 2.73
C LYS A 141 -12.90 5.05 4.12
N ALA A 142 -12.54 3.81 4.29
CA ALA A 142 -12.57 3.11 5.58
C ALA A 142 -11.30 2.27 5.73
N SER A 143 -10.89 2.06 6.98
CA SER A 143 -9.70 1.29 7.30
C SER A 143 -9.84 0.61 8.65
N ASP A 144 -9.29 -0.59 8.77
CA ASP A 144 -9.22 -1.32 10.03
C ASP A 144 -7.95 -2.16 10.08
N TYR A 145 -7.69 -2.76 11.23
CA TYR A 145 -6.65 -3.74 11.40
C TYR A 145 -6.91 -4.99 10.57
N ASN A 146 -5.85 -5.52 9.98
CA ASN A 146 -5.90 -6.79 9.29
C ASN A 146 -6.25 -7.90 10.30
N GLY A 147 -7.42 -8.53 10.15
CA GLY A 147 -7.90 -9.58 11.05
C GLY A 147 -6.96 -10.77 11.20
N GLN A 148 -6.05 -10.97 10.24
CA GLN A 148 -5.02 -12.02 10.25
C GLN A 148 -3.98 -11.86 11.38
N ILE A 149 -3.86 -10.68 11.99
CA ILE A 149 -3.01 -10.45 13.17
C ILE A 149 -3.29 -11.48 14.28
N LYS A 150 -4.52 -11.99 14.37
CA LYS A 150 -4.90 -13.04 15.33
C LYS A 150 -4.10 -14.34 15.22
N LEU A 151 -3.56 -14.64 14.02
CA LEU A 151 -2.82 -15.87 13.74
C LEU A 151 -1.33 -15.62 13.44
N GLY A 152 -0.91 -14.36 13.34
CA GLY A 152 0.47 -13.99 13.12
C GLY A 152 0.66 -12.49 12.95
N ASP A 153 1.61 -11.93 13.68
CA ASP A 153 1.91 -10.49 13.64
C ASP A 153 2.63 -10.08 12.35
N ASP A 154 3.36 -11.00 11.72
CA ASP A 154 4.16 -10.76 10.52
C ASP A 154 3.87 -11.75 9.37
N ILE A 155 4.51 -11.54 8.22
CA ILE A 155 4.34 -12.38 7.03
C ILE A 155 4.78 -13.83 7.30
N LEU A 156 5.93 -14.05 7.93
CA LEU A 156 6.50 -15.38 8.10
C LEU A 156 5.67 -16.23 9.06
N SER A 157 5.24 -15.66 10.18
CA SER A 157 4.34 -16.30 11.15
C SER A 157 3.02 -16.68 10.52
N ARG A 158 2.44 -15.83 9.66
CA ARG A 158 1.24 -16.17 8.88
C ARG A 158 1.48 -17.29 7.87
N ILE A 159 2.62 -17.29 7.18
CA ILE A 159 2.98 -18.42 6.28
C ILE A 159 3.10 -19.72 7.08
N MET A 160 3.67 -19.68 8.28
CA MET A 160 3.74 -20.87 9.14
C MET A 160 2.34 -21.30 9.61
N ALA A 161 1.51 -20.37 10.07
CA ALA A 161 0.13 -20.64 10.48
C ALA A 161 -0.70 -21.23 9.33
N ALA A 162 -0.51 -20.76 8.10
CA ALA A 162 -1.20 -21.29 6.91
C ALA A 162 -0.93 -22.79 6.66
N ARG A 163 0.18 -23.32 7.18
CA ARG A 163 0.60 -24.72 7.01
C ARG A 163 0.00 -25.66 8.06
N GLU A 164 -0.56 -25.09 9.12
CA GLU A 164 -1.31 -25.85 10.13
C GLU A 164 -2.66 -26.30 9.57
N GLU A 165 -3.27 -27.30 10.22
CA GLU A 165 -4.58 -27.81 9.80
C GLU A 165 -5.63 -26.68 9.80
N LYS A 166 -6.24 -26.43 8.64
CA LYS A 166 -7.22 -25.35 8.40
C LYS A 166 -6.68 -23.91 8.50
N GLY A 167 -5.38 -23.72 8.73
CA GLY A 167 -4.80 -22.41 8.95
C GLY A 167 -4.93 -21.48 7.75
N LEU A 168 -4.75 -21.99 6.53
CA LEU A 168 -4.94 -21.21 5.29
C LEU A 168 -6.39 -20.73 5.14
N GLN A 169 -7.37 -21.61 5.36
CA GLN A 169 -8.79 -21.25 5.27
C GLN A 169 -9.16 -20.22 6.34
N GLU A 170 -8.61 -20.33 7.55
CA GLU A 170 -8.87 -19.37 8.62
C GLU A 170 -8.25 -18.01 8.33
N LEU A 171 -7.00 -17.95 7.85
CA LEU A 171 -6.33 -16.72 7.42
C LEU A 171 -7.08 -16.03 6.28
N GLN A 172 -7.57 -16.79 5.29
CA GLN A 172 -8.36 -16.29 4.18
C GLN A 172 -9.70 -15.72 4.68
N ALA A 173 -10.40 -16.45 5.55
CA ALA A 173 -11.65 -15.99 6.13
C ALA A 173 -11.45 -14.72 6.97
N LEU A 174 -10.35 -14.61 7.73
CA LEU A 174 -10.06 -13.43 8.54
C LEU A 174 -9.89 -12.16 7.70
N ILE A 175 -9.13 -12.23 6.59
CA ILE A 175 -8.96 -11.05 5.71
C ILE A 175 -10.26 -10.71 4.98
N VAL A 176 -10.99 -11.70 4.45
CA VAL A 176 -12.26 -11.44 3.76
C VAL A 176 -13.33 -10.90 4.70
N ASN A 177 -13.40 -11.37 5.94
CA ASN A 177 -14.30 -10.81 6.95
C ASN A 177 -13.95 -9.36 7.29
N THR A 178 -12.65 -9.03 7.35
CA THR A 178 -12.19 -7.64 7.56
C THR A 178 -12.64 -6.76 6.40
N LEU A 179 -12.42 -7.19 5.15
CA LEU A 179 -12.86 -6.48 3.96
C LEU A 179 -14.38 -6.32 3.92
N ASN A 180 -15.14 -7.37 4.19
CA ASN A 180 -16.61 -7.33 4.17
C ASN A 180 -17.18 -6.38 5.23
N ALA A 181 -16.56 -6.28 6.41
CA ALA A 181 -16.95 -5.31 7.43
C ALA A 181 -16.72 -3.87 6.96
N LEU A 182 -15.55 -3.59 6.36
CA LEU A 182 -15.23 -2.28 5.77
C LEU A 182 -16.16 -1.91 4.62
N ILE A 183 -16.46 -2.87 3.73
CA ILE A 183 -17.40 -2.68 2.62
C ILE A 183 -18.78 -2.34 3.15
N GLN A 184 -19.26 -3.07 4.17
CA GLN A 184 -20.55 -2.80 4.79
C GLN A 184 -20.61 -1.39 5.40
N GLN A 185 -19.55 -0.96 6.10
CA GLN A 185 -19.47 0.39 6.64
C GLN A 185 -19.56 1.44 5.52
N LEU A 186 -18.76 1.32 4.46
CA LEU A 186 -18.76 2.24 3.32
C LEU A 186 -20.11 2.29 2.61
N CYS A 187 -20.77 1.14 2.45
CA CYS A 187 -22.09 1.06 1.85
C CYS A 187 -23.15 1.77 2.70
N LEU A 188 -23.09 1.65 4.03
CA LEU A 188 -23.99 2.36 4.93
C LEU A 188 -23.77 3.88 4.87
N GLU A 189 -22.52 4.34 4.87
CA GLU A 189 -22.17 5.77 4.78
C GLU A 189 -22.59 6.39 3.44
N ALA A 190 -22.48 5.62 2.34
CA ALA A 190 -22.84 6.07 1.00
C ALA A 190 -24.30 5.78 0.60
N GLU A 191 -25.11 5.20 1.50
CA GLU A 191 -26.48 4.75 1.23
C GLU A 191 -26.60 3.78 0.03
N LEU A 192 -25.59 2.93 -0.15
CA LEU A 192 -25.51 1.94 -1.22
C LEU A 192 -25.78 0.52 -0.70
N LYS A 193 -26.24 -0.34 -1.61
CA LYS A 193 -26.20 -1.79 -1.39
C LYS A 193 -24.85 -2.34 -1.85
N PRO A 194 -24.29 -3.36 -1.20
CA PRO A 194 -23.02 -3.93 -1.64
C PRO A 194 -23.05 -4.45 -3.08
N GLN A 195 -24.20 -4.91 -3.57
CA GLN A 195 -24.39 -5.35 -4.97
C GLN A 195 -24.27 -4.21 -5.99
N ALA A 196 -24.31 -2.95 -5.58
CA ALA A 196 -24.07 -1.81 -6.47
C ALA A 196 -22.57 -1.64 -6.81
N ILE A 197 -21.68 -2.28 -6.06
CA ILE A 197 -20.24 -2.28 -6.30
C ILE A 197 -19.92 -3.30 -7.37
N THR A 198 -19.48 -2.82 -8.53
CA THR A 198 -19.33 -3.65 -9.74
C THR A 198 -17.90 -3.91 -10.14
N GLY A 199 -16.88 -3.34 -9.48
CA GLY A 199 -15.48 -3.62 -9.78
C GLY A 199 -14.60 -3.48 -8.56
N VAL A 200 -13.55 -4.31 -8.48
CA VAL A 200 -12.63 -4.33 -7.33
C VAL A 200 -11.19 -4.41 -7.83
N CYS A 201 -10.31 -3.61 -7.24
CA CYS A 201 -8.87 -3.70 -7.47
C CYS A 201 -8.13 -3.73 -6.13
N ILE A 202 -7.14 -4.63 -6.00
CA ILE A 202 -6.44 -4.91 -4.75
C ILE A 202 -4.93 -4.71 -4.95
N GLY A 203 -4.34 -3.75 -4.23
CA GLY A 203 -2.91 -3.59 -4.03
C GLY A 203 -2.49 -4.27 -2.73
N ALA A 204 -1.46 -5.11 -2.77
CA ALA A 204 -0.96 -5.83 -1.61
C ALA A 204 0.40 -6.48 -1.90
N ASN A 205 1.16 -6.80 -0.86
CA ASN A 205 2.34 -7.65 -1.02
C ASN A 205 1.95 -9.07 -1.44
N THR A 206 2.91 -9.81 -1.99
CA THR A 206 2.70 -11.14 -2.58
C THR A 206 2.01 -12.11 -1.61
N THR A 207 2.41 -12.14 -0.34
CA THR A 207 1.82 -13.07 0.63
C THR A 207 0.38 -12.69 0.97
N MET A 208 0.10 -11.39 1.12
CA MET A 208 -1.27 -10.92 1.38
C MET A 208 -2.22 -11.26 0.23
N VAL A 209 -1.77 -11.15 -1.03
CA VAL A 209 -2.54 -11.64 -2.19
C VAL A 209 -2.83 -13.13 -2.05
N HIS A 210 -1.81 -13.97 -1.79
CA HIS A 210 -2.01 -15.41 -1.69
C HIS A 210 -3.00 -15.79 -0.59
N LEU A 211 -2.88 -15.19 0.59
CA LEU A 211 -3.80 -15.44 1.70
C LEU A 211 -5.23 -14.96 1.39
N CYS A 212 -5.39 -13.80 0.74
CA CYS A 212 -6.71 -13.29 0.34
C CYS A 212 -7.40 -14.20 -0.68
N LEU A 213 -6.63 -14.75 -1.62
CA LEU A 213 -7.11 -15.67 -2.66
C LEU A 213 -7.22 -17.12 -2.19
N GLY A 214 -6.77 -17.45 -0.97
CA GLY A 214 -6.74 -18.83 -0.47
C GLY A 214 -5.72 -19.73 -1.19
N LEU A 215 -4.66 -19.14 -1.75
CA LEU A 215 -3.53 -19.84 -2.37
C LEU A 215 -2.48 -20.21 -1.31
N ASP A 216 -1.83 -21.36 -1.46
CA ASP A 216 -0.77 -21.81 -0.55
C ASP A 216 0.47 -20.88 -0.64
N PRO A 217 0.84 -20.17 0.44
CA PRO A 217 1.99 -19.27 0.43
C PRO A 217 3.30 -19.97 0.83
N GLY A 218 3.28 -21.28 1.11
CA GLY A 218 4.39 -21.99 1.77
C GLY A 218 5.73 -21.97 1.03
N SER A 219 5.73 -21.80 -0.29
CA SER A 219 6.94 -21.70 -1.12
C SER A 219 7.55 -20.30 -1.19
N ILE A 220 6.83 -19.26 -0.74
CA ILE A 220 7.32 -17.86 -0.74
C ILE A 220 8.55 -17.73 0.17
N CYS A 221 8.52 -18.34 1.36
CA CYS A 221 9.60 -18.26 2.34
C CYS A 221 10.63 -19.39 2.22
N ARG A 222 10.60 -20.19 1.14
CA ARG A 222 11.48 -21.36 0.96
C ARG A 222 12.20 -21.27 -0.36
N ALA A 223 13.53 -21.34 -0.35
CA ALA A 223 14.34 -21.38 -1.57
C ALA A 223 13.77 -22.42 -2.56
N PRO A 224 13.55 -22.06 -3.84
CA PRO A 224 13.99 -20.83 -4.53
C PRO A 224 12.98 -19.65 -4.47
N TYR A 225 12.25 -19.48 -3.37
CA TYR A 225 11.36 -18.35 -3.03
C TYR A 225 10.34 -18.05 -4.13
N ARG A 226 9.56 -19.06 -4.51
CA ARG A 226 8.59 -18.96 -5.61
C ARG A 226 7.17 -18.80 -5.10
N PRO A 227 6.47 -17.70 -5.42
CA PRO A 227 5.02 -17.64 -5.21
C PRO A 227 4.29 -18.62 -6.13
N ALA A 228 3.04 -18.92 -5.82
CA ALA A 228 2.18 -19.76 -6.66
C ALA A 228 1.86 -19.07 -7.99
N VAL A 229 1.56 -17.76 -7.92
CA VAL A 229 1.33 -16.89 -9.07
C VAL A 229 1.91 -15.51 -8.82
N ASN A 230 2.32 -14.85 -9.89
CA ASN A 230 2.68 -13.43 -9.86
C ASN A 230 1.54 -12.53 -10.35
N ASN A 231 0.67 -13.05 -11.22
CA ASN A 231 -0.53 -12.37 -11.70
C ASN A 231 -1.66 -13.41 -11.71
N ALA A 232 -2.75 -13.14 -10.98
CA ALA A 232 -3.91 -14.02 -10.92
C ALA A 232 -4.90 -13.77 -12.08
N GLY A 233 -4.72 -12.69 -12.84
CA GLY A 233 -5.69 -12.18 -13.80
C GLY A 233 -6.93 -11.60 -13.12
N ILE A 234 -7.96 -11.35 -13.91
CA ILE A 234 -9.29 -10.94 -13.46
C ILE A 234 -10.09 -12.20 -13.11
N PHE A 235 -10.67 -12.20 -11.91
CA PHE A 235 -11.56 -13.24 -11.39
C PHE A 235 -12.83 -12.61 -10.79
N CYS A 236 -13.85 -13.41 -10.47
CA CYS A 236 -15.09 -12.89 -9.88
C CYS A 236 -14.95 -12.69 -8.37
N ALA A 237 -15.43 -11.56 -7.85
CA ALA A 237 -15.40 -11.25 -6.41
C ALA A 237 -16.07 -12.34 -5.54
N GLY A 238 -17.09 -13.01 -6.08
CA GLY A 238 -17.78 -14.10 -5.41
C GLY A 238 -16.92 -15.35 -5.18
N GLU A 239 -15.84 -15.55 -5.94
CA GLU A 239 -14.95 -16.71 -5.79
C GLU A 239 -14.17 -16.68 -4.47
N ILE A 240 -13.86 -15.48 -3.96
CA ILE A 240 -13.18 -15.27 -2.69
C ILE A 240 -14.13 -14.85 -1.55
N GLY A 241 -15.42 -14.69 -1.85
CA GLY A 241 -16.45 -14.36 -0.85
C GLY A 241 -16.53 -12.88 -0.46
N LEU A 242 -16.12 -11.97 -1.34
CA LEU A 242 -16.31 -10.53 -1.11
C LEU A 242 -17.80 -10.16 -1.22
N ALA A 243 -18.28 -9.38 -0.26
CA ALA A 243 -19.64 -8.88 -0.19
C ALA A 243 -19.84 -7.69 -1.13
N VAL A 244 -19.72 -7.91 -2.43
CA VAL A 244 -20.00 -6.94 -3.51
C VAL A 244 -20.94 -7.60 -4.53
N HIS A 245 -21.08 -7.06 -5.75
CA HIS A 245 -21.74 -7.82 -6.82
C HIS A 245 -20.98 -9.15 -7.06
N PRO A 246 -21.61 -10.35 -7.01
CA PRO A 246 -20.89 -11.63 -7.07
C PRO A 246 -20.04 -11.84 -8.33
N LEU A 247 -20.50 -11.27 -9.46
CA LEU A 247 -19.79 -11.28 -10.74
C LEU A 247 -18.92 -10.03 -10.97
N ALA A 248 -18.69 -9.19 -9.95
CA ALA A 248 -17.80 -8.05 -10.09
C ALA A 248 -16.39 -8.55 -10.43
N PRO A 249 -15.77 -8.10 -11.54
CA PRO A 249 -14.38 -8.37 -11.83
C PRO A 249 -13.50 -7.80 -10.71
N THR A 250 -12.61 -8.66 -10.22
CA THR A 250 -11.61 -8.37 -9.21
C THR A 250 -10.23 -8.57 -9.81
N TYR A 251 -9.35 -7.59 -9.63
CA TYR A 251 -7.97 -7.65 -10.11
C TYR A 251 -7.00 -7.32 -8.98
N CYS A 252 -6.06 -8.24 -8.71
CA CYS A 252 -4.95 -7.97 -7.81
C CYS A 252 -3.77 -7.43 -8.62
N LEU A 253 -3.14 -6.35 -8.14
CA LEU A 253 -1.93 -5.84 -8.76
C LEU A 253 -0.85 -6.95 -8.77
N PRO A 254 -0.09 -7.09 -9.87
CA PRO A 254 0.86 -8.19 -10.01
C PRO A 254 2.03 -8.05 -9.03
N SER A 255 2.67 -9.18 -8.72
CA SER A 255 3.96 -9.24 -8.03
C SER A 255 5.08 -9.61 -8.99
N ILE A 256 6.33 -9.28 -8.63
CA ILE A 256 7.52 -9.75 -9.38
C ILE A 256 8.05 -11.06 -8.78
N GLY A 257 7.90 -11.21 -7.46
CA GLY A 257 8.37 -12.38 -6.73
C GLY A 257 7.87 -12.41 -5.30
N SER A 258 8.59 -13.10 -4.42
CA SER A 258 8.14 -13.37 -3.06
C SER A 258 8.01 -12.14 -2.17
N TYR A 259 8.86 -11.12 -2.37
CA TYR A 259 9.00 -10.00 -1.44
C TYR A 259 8.79 -8.62 -2.09
N ILE A 260 8.45 -8.57 -3.38
CA ILE A 260 8.00 -7.34 -4.04
C ILE A 260 6.66 -7.63 -4.70
N GLY A 261 5.59 -7.10 -4.09
CA GLY A 261 4.22 -7.27 -4.53
C GLY A 261 3.65 -6.06 -5.25
N GLY A 262 2.34 -6.10 -5.45
CA GLY A 262 1.60 -5.07 -6.20
C GLY A 262 1.51 -3.74 -5.47
N ASP A 263 1.64 -3.73 -4.15
CA ASP A 263 1.77 -2.53 -3.32
C ASP A 263 2.98 -1.66 -3.69
N VAL A 264 4.14 -2.28 -3.92
CA VAL A 264 5.35 -1.58 -4.37
C VAL A 264 5.23 -1.16 -5.83
N LEU A 265 4.69 -2.02 -6.70
CA LEU A 265 4.46 -1.67 -8.11
C LEU A 265 3.52 -0.47 -8.27
N ALA A 266 2.50 -0.38 -7.42
CA ALA A 266 1.64 0.78 -7.34
C ALA A 266 2.43 2.06 -7.05
N GLY A 267 3.43 2.01 -6.16
CA GLY A 267 4.37 3.12 -5.93
C GLY A 267 5.10 3.58 -7.19
N ILE A 268 5.58 2.63 -8.01
CA ILE A 268 6.27 2.91 -9.27
C ILE A 268 5.31 3.55 -10.29
N LEU A 269 4.08 3.05 -10.34
CA LEU A 269 3.01 3.57 -11.21
C LEU A 269 2.64 5.01 -10.82
N VAL A 270 2.39 5.25 -9.53
CA VAL A 270 1.93 6.54 -9.00
C VAL A 270 3.02 7.61 -9.07
N SER A 271 4.27 7.26 -8.79
CA SER A 271 5.40 8.20 -8.92
C SER A 271 5.73 8.55 -10.36
N GLY A 272 5.39 7.67 -11.32
CA GLY A 272 5.79 7.83 -12.72
C GLY A 272 7.29 7.69 -12.93
N MET A 273 8.08 7.19 -11.96
CA MET A 273 9.54 7.09 -12.08
C MET A 273 9.99 6.25 -13.29
N HIS A 274 9.20 5.25 -13.65
CA HIS A 274 9.41 4.39 -14.82
C HIS A 274 9.17 5.08 -16.17
N LYS A 275 8.88 6.38 -16.18
CA LYS A 275 8.70 7.23 -17.38
C LYS A 275 9.65 8.42 -17.41
N GLN A 276 10.57 8.52 -16.44
CA GLN A 276 11.54 9.61 -16.35
C GLN A 276 12.89 9.15 -16.90
N GLU A 277 13.68 10.07 -17.45
CA GLU A 277 15.06 9.79 -17.85
C GLU A 277 15.98 9.72 -16.63
N GLU A 278 15.71 10.55 -15.63
CA GLU A 278 16.51 10.66 -14.42
C GLU A 278 16.32 9.46 -13.49
N VAL A 279 17.40 9.07 -12.81
CA VAL A 279 17.36 8.00 -11.80
C VAL A 279 16.61 8.47 -10.57
N ALA A 280 15.67 7.65 -10.11
CA ALA A 280 14.95 7.86 -8.87
C ALA A 280 15.01 6.63 -7.97
N LEU A 281 14.89 6.88 -6.67
CA LEU A 281 14.79 5.85 -5.64
C LEU A 281 13.40 5.92 -5.02
N LEU A 282 12.65 4.83 -5.07
CA LEU A 282 11.43 4.62 -4.31
C LEU A 282 11.72 3.72 -3.12
N ALA A 283 11.26 4.14 -1.95
CA ALA A 283 11.40 3.40 -0.70
C ALA A 283 10.02 3.27 -0.03
N ASP A 284 9.54 2.04 0.10
CA ASP A 284 8.46 1.69 1.02
C ASP A 284 9.09 1.07 2.27
N ILE A 285 8.96 1.76 3.40
CA ILE A 285 9.51 1.28 4.67
C ILE A 285 8.33 0.96 5.58
N GLY A 286 7.92 -0.30 5.62
CA GLY A 286 6.92 -0.81 6.56
C GLY A 286 7.53 -1.84 7.52
N THR A 287 6.82 -2.95 7.69
CA THR A 287 7.34 -4.15 8.36
C THR A 287 8.61 -4.65 7.67
N ASN A 288 8.63 -4.52 6.35
CA ASN A 288 9.76 -4.77 5.47
C ASN A 288 10.26 -3.44 4.89
N GLY A 289 11.48 -3.43 4.37
CA GLY A 289 11.96 -2.35 3.53
C GLY A 289 11.99 -2.82 2.08
N GLU A 290 11.16 -2.24 1.23
CA GLU A 290 11.15 -2.48 -0.20
C GLU A 290 11.67 -1.25 -0.94
N PHE A 291 12.66 -1.47 -1.82
CA PHE A 291 13.36 -0.40 -2.52
C PHE A 291 13.39 -0.67 -4.01
N ILE A 292 13.09 0.36 -4.79
CA ILE A 292 13.18 0.35 -6.25
C ILE A 292 14.06 1.49 -6.70
N LEU A 293 15.07 1.18 -7.50
CA LEU A 293 15.98 2.16 -8.09
C LEU A 293 15.87 2.06 -9.61
N GLY A 294 15.84 3.20 -10.29
CA GLY A 294 15.95 3.24 -11.74
C GLY A 294 15.17 4.38 -12.38
N ASN A 295 14.84 4.18 -13.65
CA ASN A 295 14.25 5.18 -14.54
C ASN A 295 13.40 4.47 -15.62
N GLN A 296 13.17 5.13 -16.76
CA GLN A 296 12.41 4.54 -17.88
C GLN A 296 13.10 3.38 -18.60
N GLU A 297 14.44 3.29 -18.54
CA GLU A 297 15.22 2.31 -19.28
C GLU A 297 15.44 1.03 -18.48
N TRP A 298 15.63 1.15 -17.17
CA TRP A 298 15.87 0.04 -16.27
C TRP A 298 15.25 0.28 -14.90
N LEU A 299 14.81 -0.81 -14.27
CA LEU A 299 14.35 -0.81 -12.89
C LEU A 299 14.94 -2.01 -12.17
N VAL A 300 15.50 -1.77 -10.99
CA VAL A 300 15.99 -2.82 -10.09
C VAL A 300 15.33 -2.68 -8.74
N GLY A 301 15.05 -3.82 -8.11
CA GLY A 301 14.36 -3.84 -6.83
C GLY A 301 15.03 -4.78 -5.84
N CYS A 302 14.93 -4.45 -4.57
CA CYS A 302 15.26 -5.36 -3.49
C CYS A 302 14.25 -5.23 -2.34
N ALA A 303 14.16 -6.29 -1.55
CA ALA A 303 13.46 -6.27 -0.29
C ALA A 303 14.43 -6.70 0.80
N GLY A 304 14.41 -5.99 1.93
CA GLY A 304 15.26 -6.25 3.08
C GLY A 304 14.45 -6.25 4.36
N ALA A 305 14.94 -6.98 5.37
CA ALA A 305 14.40 -6.90 6.71
C ALA A 305 14.78 -5.55 7.33
N ALA A 306 13.98 -4.51 7.09
CA ALA A 306 14.02 -3.29 7.88
C ALA A 306 13.73 -3.63 9.34
N GLY A 307 12.85 -4.60 9.61
CA GLY A 307 12.54 -5.06 10.97
C GLY A 307 11.60 -4.09 11.68
N PRO A 308 10.82 -4.58 12.65
CA PRO A 308 9.62 -3.89 13.12
C PRO A 308 9.92 -2.74 14.11
N ALA A 309 11.16 -2.27 14.24
CA ALA A 309 11.53 -1.28 15.27
C ALA A 309 10.83 0.08 15.10
N LEU A 310 10.29 0.35 13.91
CA LEU A 310 9.45 1.51 13.62
C LEU A 310 7.96 1.24 13.84
N GLU A 311 7.58 -0.03 13.97
CA GLU A 311 6.22 -0.46 14.29
C GLU A 311 5.99 -0.52 15.81
N GLY A 312 4.75 -0.29 16.23
CA GLY A 312 4.39 -0.30 17.66
C GLY A 312 4.65 -1.67 18.32
N GLY A 313 5.07 -1.67 19.58
CA GLY A 313 5.26 -2.86 20.39
C GLY A 313 6.68 -3.45 20.41
N VAL A 314 7.60 -2.93 19.60
CA VAL A 314 8.99 -3.42 19.54
C VAL A 314 9.94 -2.70 20.49
N THR A 315 9.67 -1.42 20.74
CA THR A 315 10.33 -0.64 21.78
C THR A 315 9.45 -0.60 23.04
N GLU A 316 10.06 -0.37 24.20
CA GLU A 316 9.35 -0.48 25.50
C GLU A 316 8.11 0.42 25.59
N TRP A 317 8.19 1.62 25.03
CA TRP A 317 7.09 2.58 24.92
C TRP A 317 6.58 2.77 23.49
N GLY A 318 6.99 1.91 22.56
CA GLY A 318 6.61 1.97 21.16
C GLY A 318 5.14 1.64 20.99
N ILE A 319 4.36 2.55 20.41
CA ILE A 319 2.96 2.31 20.07
C ILE A 319 2.70 2.72 18.62
N ARG A 320 1.56 2.30 18.07
CA ARG A 320 1.16 2.74 16.73
C ARG A 320 0.78 4.22 16.74
N ALA A 321 0.73 4.83 15.57
CA ALA A 321 0.29 6.21 15.38
C ALA A 321 -1.24 6.32 15.62
N GLU A 322 -1.61 6.38 16.90
CA GLU A 322 -2.99 6.53 17.37
C GLU A 322 -3.06 7.67 18.39
N GLN A 323 -4.27 8.08 18.77
CA GLN A 323 -4.54 9.07 19.80
C GLN A 323 -3.64 8.90 21.05
N GLY A 324 -2.89 9.96 21.39
CA GLY A 324 -1.98 9.99 22.54
C GLY A 324 -0.60 9.35 22.28
N ALA A 325 -0.29 8.96 21.04
CA ALA A 325 1.08 8.63 20.65
C ALA A 325 1.89 9.89 20.40
N VAL A 326 3.09 9.94 20.98
CA VAL A 326 4.07 11.00 20.72
C VAL A 326 4.58 10.85 19.30
N ASP A 327 4.33 11.86 18.47
CA ASP A 327 4.56 11.85 17.03
C ASP A 327 5.66 12.79 16.55
N GLN A 328 6.00 13.81 17.34
CA GLN A 328 7.17 14.68 17.12
C GLN A 328 7.93 14.90 18.43
N VAL A 329 9.25 14.99 18.33
CA VAL A 329 10.15 15.27 19.48
C VAL A 329 11.21 16.28 19.07
N SER A 330 11.50 17.22 19.97
CA SER A 330 12.56 18.21 19.85
C SER A 330 13.33 18.31 21.17
N ILE A 331 14.65 18.48 21.11
CA ILE A 331 15.50 18.65 22.30
C ILE A 331 16.35 19.92 22.13
N ASP A 332 16.20 20.84 23.07
CA ASP A 332 16.97 22.09 23.08
C ASP A 332 18.41 21.88 23.60
N SER A 333 19.21 22.95 23.60
CA SER A 333 20.60 22.92 24.07
C SER A 333 20.75 22.69 25.58
N GLU A 334 19.70 22.97 26.36
CA GLU A 334 19.64 22.73 27.81
C GLU A 334 19.04 21.34 28.12
N HIS A 335 18.74 20.56 27.07
CA HIS A 335 18.10 19.24 27.10
C HIS A 335 16.65 19.23 27.58
N HIS A 336 15.93 20.34 27.45
CA HIS A 336 14.48 20.32 27.60
C HIS A 336 13.83 19.67 26.39
N VAL A 337 12.81 18.86 26.66
CA VAL A 337 12.08 18.10 25.65
C VAL A 337 10.79 18.84 25.29
N GLY A 338 10.61 19.14 24.00
CA GLY A 338 9.32 19.53 23.43
C GLY A 338 8.76 18.37 22.61
N TYR A 339 7.48 18.06 22.76
CA TYR A 339 6.84 16.98 22.00
C TYR A 339 5.39 17.31 21.62
N THR A 340 4.87 16.63 20.60
CA THR A 340 3.44 16.63 20.25
C THR A 340 2.86 15.23 20.39
N THR A 341 1.54 15.14 20.44
CA THR A 341 0.82 13.87 20.44
C THR A 341 -0.34 13.91 19.46
N ILE A 342 -0.65 12.78 18.85
CA ILE A 342 -1.82 12.63 17.98
C ILE A 342 -3.11 12.96 18.74
N ASP A 343 -3.96 13.79 18.13
CA ASP A 343 -5.19 14.39 18.68
C ASP A 343 -5.00 15.25 19.95
N ASN A 344 -3.77 15.68 20.25
CA ASN A 344 -3.44 16.41 21.49
C ASN A 344 -3.92 15.69 22.78
N ALA A 345 -3.99 14.35 22.73
CA ALA A 345 -4.40 13.55 23.88
C ALA A 345 -3.19 13.25 24.79
N PRO A 346 -3.41 13.00 26.10
CA PRO A 346 -2.32 12.69 27.02
C PRO A 346 -1.44 11.54 26.53
N ALA A 347 -0.12 11.69 26.66
CA ALA A 347 0.85 10.79 26.06
C ALA A 347 0.80 9.39 26.72
N ARG A 348 0.79 8.34 25.91
CA ARG A 348 0.77 6.94 26.38
C ARG A 348 1.87 6.06 25.78
N GLY A 349 2.64 6.60 24.85
CA GLY A 349 3.77 5.95 24.19
C GLY A 349 4.30 6.81 23.04
N ILE A 350 5.23 6.27 22.26
CA ILE A 350 5.91 6.94 21.16
C ILE A 350 5.65 6.16 19.87
N CYS A 351 5.20 6.83 18.80
CA CYS A 351 5.07 6.18 17.49
C CYS A 351 6.35 6.27 16.66
N GLY A 352 6.38 5.58 15.50
CA GLY A 352 7.57 5.48 14.66
C GLY A 352 8.22 6.83 14.31
N SER A 353 7.42 7.85 13.96
CA SER A 353 7.92 9.22 13.71
C SER A 353 8.61 9.83 14.94
N GLY A 354 7.98 9.73 16.12
CA GLY A 354 8.53 10.20 17.39
C GLY A 354 9.80 9.46 17.81
N LEU A 355 9.92 8.16 17.49
CA LEU A 355 11.13 7.38 17.73
C LEU A 355 12.30 7.86 16.85
N ILE A 356 12.03 8.16 15.58
CA ILE A 356 13.03 8.71 14.67
C ILE A 356 13.47 10.11 15.08
N ASP A 357 12.52 11.00 15.40
CA ASP A 357 12.82 12.35 15.90
C ASP A 357 13.66 12.29 17.18
N SER A 358 13.26 11.45 18.13
CA SER A 358 14.01 11.31 19.37
C SER A 358 15.44 10.84 19.12
N LEU A 359 15.65 9.86 18.24
CA LEU A 359 16.99 9.38 17.91
C LEU A 359 17.84 10.47 17.25
N ALA A 360 17.26 11.22 16.31
CA ALA A 360 17.91 12.35 15.66
C ALA A 360 18.28 13.45 16.66
N GLU A 361 17.36 13.84 17.54
CA GLU A 361 17.57 14.90 18.53
C GLU A 361 18.57 14.50 19.61
N LEU A 362 18.54 13.26 20.09
CA LEU A 362 19.56 12.73 20.99
C LEU A 362 20.96 12.81 20.35
N PHE A 363 21.06 12.51 19.06
CA PHE A 363 22.31 12.55 18.31
C PHE A 363 22.81 13.99 18.09
N LEU A 364 21.94 14.87 17.58
CA LEU A 364 22.28 16.28 17.35
C LEU A 364 22.66 17.02 18.64
N ASN A 365 22.08 16.61 19.77
CA ASN A 365 22.40 17.15 21.08
C ASN A 365 23.53 16.38 21.80
N GLY A 366 24.27 15.50 21.12
CA GLY A 366 25.43 14.81 21.70
C GLY A 366 25.12 14.00 22.97
N LEU A 367 23.84 13.72 23.24
CA LEU A 367 23.39 12.83 24.30
C LEU A 367 23.76 11.39 23.96
N ILE A 368 23.79 11.07 22.66
CA ILE A 368 24.38 9.86 22.13
C ILE A 368 25.52 10.16 21.16
N ASN A 369 26.50 9.28 21.10
CA ASN A 369 27.58 9.34 20.12
C ASN A 369 27.18 8.71 18.78
N ARG A 370 28.10 8.73 17.80
CA ARG A 370 27.88 8.12 16.47
C ARG A 370 27.65 6.60 16.51
N ALA A 371 28.07 5.90 17.57
CA ALA A 371 27.76 4.48 17.76
C ALA A 371 26.40 4.26 18.46
N ALA A 372 25.60 5.32 18.56
CA ALA A 372 24.29 5.37 19.21
C ALA A 372 24.35 4.91 20.68
N ARG A 373 25.41 5.31 21.39
CA ARG A 373 25.60 5.06 22.83
C ARG A 373 25.49 6.37 23.60
N PHE A 374 24.79 6.35 24.73
CA PHE A 374 24.73 7.50 25.63
C PHE A 374 26.14 7.92 26.08
N THR A 375 26.41 9.22 26.05
CA THR A 375 27.76 9.78 26.30
C THR A 375 28.11 9.93 27.77
N ASP A 376 27.10 9.97 28.64
CA ASP A 376 27.25 10.16 30.10
C ASP A 376 26.98 8.89 30.91
N GLY A 377 26.86 7.74 30.24
CA GLY A 377 26.64 6.44 30.87
C GLY A 377 25.21 6.16 31.32
N ARG A 378 24.23 7.02 30.97
CA ARG A 378 22.80 6.68 31.19
C ARG A 378 22.37 5.52 30.28
N GLU A 379 21.30 4.83 30.69
CA GLU A 379 20.72 3.71 29.91
C GLU A 379 19.37 4.08 29.26
N ARG A 380 18.79 5.23 29.62
CA ARG A 380 17.53 5.74 29.08
C ARG A 380 17.43 7.25 29.15
N PHE A 381 16.61 7.83 28.28
CA PHE A 381 16.30 9.27 28.26
C PHE A 381 14.78 9.48 28.28
N THR A 382 14.29 10.25 29.25
CA THR A 382 12.85 10.53 29.41
C THR A 382 12.38 11.52 28.34
N ILE A 383 11.32 11.15 27.62
CA ILE A 383 10.67 11.99 26.61
C ILE A 383 9.44 12.67 27.22
N VAL A 384 8.64 11.91 27.99
CA VAL A 384 7.47 12.46 28.70
C VAL A 384 7.57 12.14 30.20
N PRO A 385 7.53 13.17 31.06
CA PRO A 385 7.44 13.01 32.51
C PRO A 385 6.20 12.20 32.95
N ALA A 386 6.26 11.61 34.15
CA ALA A 386 5.20 10.75 34.66
C ALA A 386 3.87 11.48 34.92
N ASP A 387 3.94 12.76 35.32
CA ASP A 387 2.79 13.63 35.61
C ASP A 387 2.10 14.17 34.35
N GLU A 388 2.79 14.13 33.21
CA GLU A 388 2.25 14.53 31.90
C GLU A 388 1.73 13.33 31.07
N SER A 389 2.01 12.10 31.52
CA SER A 389 1.61 10.89 30.80
C SER A 389 0.25 10.35 31.26
N ALA A 390 -0.51 9.80 30.30
CA ALA A 390 -1.77 9.11 30.56
C ALA A 390 -1.60 7.88 31.47
N THR A 391 -0.38 7.35 31.57
CA THR A 391 -0.08 6.11 32.31
C THR A 391 0.37 6.37 33.75
N GLY A 392 0.64 7.63 34.11
CA GLY A 392 1.26 7.98 35.40
C GLY A 392 2.70 7.50 35.54
N LYS A 393 3.35 7.14 34.43
CA LYS A 393 4.73 6.64 34.35
C LYS A 393 5.53 7.44 33.33
N GLU A 394 6.84 7.54 33.55
CA GLU A 394 7.74 8.16 32.59
C GLU A 394 7.76 7.37 31.28
N ILE A 395 7.58 8.08 30.16
CA ILE A 395 7.76 7.53 28.81
C ILE A 395 9.16 7.90 28.36
N PHE A 396 9.98 6.91 28.02
CA PHE A 396 11.40 7.09 27.74
C PHE A 396 11.86 6.26 26.55
N ILE A 397 13.07 6.58 26.05
CA ILE A 397 13.80 5.77 25.09
C ILE A 397 15.02 5.18 25.76
N SER A 398 15.13 3.85 25.73
CA SER A 398 16.25 3.12 26.31
C SER A 398 17.37 2.85 25.31
N GLN A 399 18.53 2.47 25.82
CA GLN A 399 19.64 2.00 25.00
C GLN A 399 19.27 0.75 24.17
N LYS A 400 18.36 -0.10 24.67
CA LYS A 400 17.84 -1.26 23.94
C LYS A 400 16.98 -0.84 22.75
N ASP A 401 16.14 0.17 22.94
CA ASP A 401 15.30 0.72 21.87
C ASP A 401 16.18 1.35 20.78
N ILE A 402 17.17 2.17 21.17
CA ILE A 402 18.16 2.75 20.26
C ILE A 402 18.89 1.65 19.48
N ASN A 403 19.32 0.57 20.16
CA ASN A 403 19.96 -0.57 19.48
C ASN A 403 19.03 -1.23 18.45
N SER A 404 17.72 -1.28 18.71
CA SER A 404 16.73 -1.81 17.77
C SER A 404 16.59 -0.93 16.55
N LEU A 405 16.40 0.39 16.76
CA LEU A 405 16.33 1.37 15.68
C LEU A 405 17.59 1.36 14.81
N MET A 406 18.77 1.24 15.41
CA MET A 406 20.03 1.16 14.68
C MET A 406 20.17 -0.12 13.83
N ARG A 407 19.56 -1.24 14.24
CA ARG A 407 19.53 -2.44 13.40
C ARG A 407 18.67 -2.22 12.17
N THR A 408 17.50 -1.60 12.35
CA THR A 408 16.58 -1.27 11.25
C THR A 408 17.19 -0.30 10.27
N LYS A 409 17.66 0.84 10.77
CA LYS A 409 18.36 1.84 9.97
C LYS A 409 19.58 1.27 9.26
N GLY A 410 20.35 0.41 9.94
CA GLY A 410 21.53 -0.22 9.35
C GLY A 410 21.17 -1.17 8.21
N ALA A 411 20.07 -1.93 8.33
CA ALA A 411 19.63 -2.86 7.30
C ALA A 411 19.12 -2.12 6.05
N VAL A 412 18.35 -1.05 6.24
CA VAL A 412 17.87 -0.19 5.15
C VAL A 412 19.04 0.43 4.38
N ASN A 413 19.94 1.09 5.09
CA ASN A 413 21.08 1.76 4.46
C ASN A 413 22.02 0.76 3.75
N ALA A 414 22.27 -0.41 4.34
CA ALA A 414 23.05 -1.47 3.71
C ALA A 414 22.37 -2.03 2.45
N ALA A 415 21.05 -2.24 2.48
CA ALA A 415 20.30 -2.71 1.31
C ALA A 415 20.38 -1.71 0.16
N LEU A 416 20.24 -0.42 0.44
CA LEU A 416 20.39 0.64 -0.54
C LEU A 416 21.82 0.70 -1.10
N GLU A 417 22.86 0.63 -0.26
CA GLU A 417 24.24 0.61 -0.73
C GLU A 417 24.52 -0.58 -1.65
N VAL A 418 24.06 -1.78 -1.30
CA VAL A 418 24.21 -2.97 -2.14
C VAL A 418 23.47 -2.79 -3.47
N LEU A 419 22.26 -2.22 -3.44
CA LEU A 419 21.48 -1.98 -4.65
C LEU A 419 22.18 -0.98 -5.59
N MET A 420 22.65 0.14 -5.05
CA MET A 420 23.40 1.17 -5.78
C MET A 420 24.69 0.60 -6.39
N GLU A 421 25.47 -0.15 -5.60
CA GLU A 421 26.70 -0.82 -6.04
C GLU A 421 26.44 -1.84 -7.15
N SER A 422 25.33 -2.59 -7.07
CA SER A 422 24.96 -3.62 -8.05
C SER A 422 24.70 -3.06 -9.45
N VAL A 423 24.31 -1.79 -9.56
CA VAL A 423 24.09 -1.10 -10.84
C VAL A 423 25.13 -0.02 -11.15
N GLY A 424 26.14 0.14 -10.29
CA GLY A 424 27.21 1.15 -10.45
C GLY A 424 26.74 2.59 -10.30
N CYS A 425 25.59 2.84 -9.67
CA CYS A 425 25.03 4.17 -9.46
C CYS A 425 25.63 4.82 -8.21
N GLN A 426 25.93 6.12 -8.29
CA GLN A 426 26.37 6.96 -7.17
C GLN A 426 25.19 7.69 -6.53
N TRP A 427 25.30 8.02 -5.25
CA TRP A 427 24.20 8.66 -4.49
C TRP A 427 23.79 10.02 -5.06
N GLU A 428 24.75 10.76 -5.63
CA GLU A 428 24.55 12.07 -6.23
C GLU A 428 23.77 12.01 -7.56
N GLU A 429 23.66 10.83 -8.16
CA GLU A 429 22.90 10.62 -9.40
C GLU A 429 21.39 10.42 -9.14
N ILE A 430 20.99 10.23 -7.88
CA ILE A 430 19.57 10.11 -7.51
C ILE A 430 18.92 11.50 -7.60
N ALA A 431 18.13 11.73 -8.64
CA ALA A 431 17.47 13.00 -8.87
C ALA A 431 16.19 13.17 -8.04
N LYS A 432 15.53 12.06 -7.68
CA LYS A 432 14.30 12.06 -6.88
C LYS A 432 14.27 10.88 -5.92
N PHE A 433 13.77 11.13 -4.73
CA PHE A 433 13.47 10.12 -3.73
C PHE A 433 11.98 10.11 -3.43
N TYR A 434 11.33 8.96 -3.56
CA TYR A 434 9.92 8.77 -3.28
C TYR A 434 9.74 7.93 -2.02
N ALA A 435 9.22 8.54 -0.97
CA ALA A 435 8.82 7.84 0.25
C ALA A 435 7.37 7.34 0.11
N ALA A 436 7.19 6.03 0.10
CA ALA A 436 5.91 5.36 -0.01
C ALA A 436 5.49 4.70 1.32
N GLY A 437 4.24 4.23 1.37
CA GLY A 437 3.69 3.51 2.50
C GLY A 437 3.30 4.39 3.68
N ALA A 438 2.73 3.75 4.72
CA ALA A 438 2.23 4.45 5.91
C ALA A 438 3.34 5.24 6.62
N PHE A 439 4.58 4.70 6.68
CA PHE A 439 5.70 5.43 7.24
C PHE A 439 6.20 6.54 6.33
N GLY A 440 6.32 6.32 5.02
CA GLY A 440 6.79 7.36 4.10
C GLY A 440 5.95 8.64 4.15
N GLN A 441 4.66 8.52 4.51
CA GLN A 441 3.78 9.66 4.70
C GLN A 441 4.10 10.50 5.95
N TYR A 442 4.45 9.86 7.07
CA TYR A 442 4.56 10.51 8.38
C TYR A 442 5.99 10.66 8.89
N LEU A 443 6.95 9.94 8.30
CA LEU A 443 8.34 9.96 8.76
C LEU A 443 8.96 11.35 8.53
N PRO A 444 9.50 12.00 9.57
CA PRO A 444 10.14 13.30 9.45
C PRO A 444 11.39 13.17 8.58
N ILE A 445 11.38 13.78 7.39
CA ILE A 445 12.45 13.66 6.38
C ILE A 445 13.78 14.12 6.98
N GLU A 446 13.80 15.26 7.68
CA GLU A 446 15.02 15.78 8.29
C GLU A 446 15.63 14.82 9.32
N SER A 447 14.81 14.20 10.15
CA SER A 447 15.27 13.27 11.18
C SER A 447 15.71 11.94 10.55
N ALA A 448 14.99 11.45 9.54
CA ALA A 448 15.35 10.25 8.78
C ALA A 448 16.72 10.40 8.07
N VAL A 449 16.99 11.57 7.47
CA VAL A 449 18.32 11.89 6.92
C VAL A 449 19.36 12.02 8.04
N THR A 450 19.01 12.69 9.14
CA THR A 450 19.92 12.90 10.29
C THR A 450 20.43 11.60 10.89
N ILE A 451 19.61 10.55 10.92
CA ILE A 451 20.02 9.23 11.42
C ILE A 451 20.59 8.31 10.33
N GLY A 452 20.57 8.74 9.07
CA GLY A 452 21.02 7.98 7.90
C GLY A 452 20.09 6.83 7.49
N LEU A 453 18.79 6.97 7.77
CA LEU A 453 17.76 6.07 7.26
C LEU A 453 17.40 6.39 5.79
N TYR A 454 17.36 7.69 5.46
CA TYR A 454 17.21 8.19 4.09
C TYR A 454 18.52 8.78 3.57
N PRO A 455 18.75 8.78 2.24
CA PRO A 455 19.90 9.48 1.65
C PRO A 455 19.81 10.99 1.88
N ASP A 456 20.96 11.66 1.97
CA ASP A 456 21.02 13.11 2.13
C ASP A 456 20.90 13.80 0.76
N LEU A 457 19.65 14.01 0.34
CA LEU A 457 19.32 14.70 -0.91
C LEU A 457 18.73 16.10 -0.64
N PRO A 458 18.67 16.97 -1.65
CA PRO A 458 17.85 18.18 -1.59
C PRO A 458 16.40 17.85 -1.21
N ARG A 459 15.83 18.60 -0.27
CA ARG A 459 14.55 18.25 0.37
C ARG A 459 13.38 18.34 -0.61
N GLU A 460 13.48 19.26 -1.56
CA GLU A 460 12.56 19.42 -2.69
C GLU A 460 12.54 18.22 -3.64
N GLN A 461 13.57 17.37 -3.62
CA GLN A 461 13.64 16.13 -4.40
C GLN A 461 13.11 14.91 -3.61
N MET A 462 12.81 15.07 -2.32
CA MET A 462 12.30 14.01 -1.45
C MET A 462 10.77 14.14 -1.33
N LEU A 463 10.06 13.38 -2.15
CA LEU A 463 8.62 13.43 -2.32
C LEU A 463 7.93 12.32 -1.52
N ARG A 464 6.80 12.63 -0.92
CA ARG A 464 5.95 11.64 -0.23
C ARG A 464 4.80 11.24 -1.14
N LEU A 465 4.61 9.93 -1.33
CA LEU A 465 3.53 9.39 -2.16
C LEU A 465 2.26 9.04 -1.38
N GLY A 466 2.32 9.04 -0.04
CA GLY A 466 1.22 8.57 0.79
C GLY A 466 0.93 7.08 0.61
N ASN A 467 -0.35 6.71 0.67
CA ASN A 467 -0.78 5.34 0.38
C ASN A 467 -0.80 5.11 -1.15
N SER A 468 0.39 4.88 -1.71
CA SER A 468 0.55 4.59 -3.12
C SER A 468 -0.09 3.28 -3.55
N SER A 469 -0.15 2.26 -2.68
CA SER A 469 -0.84 0.98 -2.94
C SER A 469 -2.32 1.21 -3.28
N GLY A 470 -3.02 1.96 -2.43
CA GLY A 470 -4.42 2.32 -2.64
C GLY A 470 -4.66 3.20 -3.86
N GLU A 471 -3.79 4.20 -4.08
CA GLU A 471 -3.88 5.07 -5.26
C GLU A 471 -3.59 4.31 -6.56
N GLY A 472 -2.60 3.43 -6.60
CA GLY A 472 -2.34 2.58 -7.76
C GLY A 472 -3.49 1.62 -8.03
N ALA A 473 -4.06 1.00 -6.99
CA ALA A 473 -5.27 0.19 -7.13
C ALA A 473 -6.45 1.01 -7.69
N ARG A 474 -6.58 2.28 -7.32
CA ARG A 474 -7.58 3.20 -7.89
C ARG A 474 -7.32 3.47 -9.38
N GLN A 475 -6.08 3.79 -9.77
CA GLN A 475 -5.75 4.02 -11.18
C GLN A 475 -6.01 2.79 -12.06
N VAL A 476 -5.63 1.60 -11.55
CA VAL A 476 -5.81 0.30 -12.22
C VAL A 476 -7.28 -0.12 -12.29
N LEU A 477 -8.09 0.17 -11.25
CA LEU A 477 -9.54 0.00 -11.27
C LEU A 477 -10.19 0.83 -12.40
N LEU A 478 -9.75 2.08 -12.51
CA LEU A 478 -10.36 3.10 -13.37
C LEU A 478 -9.86 3.10 -14.81
N SER A 479 -8.74 2.43 -15.12
CA SER A 479 -8.13 2.54 -16.45
C SER A 479 -7.46 1.25 -16.92
N ASN A 480 -7.84 0.82 -18.11
CA ASN A 480 -7.23 -0.34 -18.76
C ASN A 480 -5.78 -0.11 -19.17
N SER A 481 -5.44 1.11 -19.60
CA SER A 481 -4.05 1.45 -19.91
C SER A 481 -3.17 1.39 -18.66
N LYS A 482 -3.72 1.75 -17.48
CA LYS A 482 -3.02 1.59 -16.20
C LYS A 482 -2.84 0.14 -15.76
N ARG A 483 -3.80 -0.74 -16.07
CA ARG A 483 -3.65 -2.20 -15.90
C ARG A 483 -2.49 -2.74 -16.74
N GLN A 484 -2.40 -2.33 -18.01
CA GLN A 484 -1.28 -2.74 -18.88
C GLN A 484 0.04 -2.13 -18.41
N GLU A 485 0.05 -0.84 -18.05
CA GLU A 485 1.24 -0.14 -17.55
C GLU A 485 1.83 -0.85 -16.33
N ILE A 486 1.00 -1.32 -15.38
CA ILE A 486 1.52 -2.02 -14.20
C ILE A 486 2.07 -3.42 -14.51
N GLU A 487 1.49 -4.13 -15.49
CA GLU A 487 2.03 -5.41 -15.97
C GLU A 487 3.35 -5.22 -16.73
N GLU A 488 3.49 -4.15 -17.52
CA GLU A 488 4.75 -3.77 -18.15
C GLU A 488 5.83 -3.41 -17.13
N ILE A 489 5.48 -2.63 -16.09
CA ILE A 489 6.37 -2.32 -14.98
C ILE A 489 6.86 -3.61 -14.33
N ALA A 490 5.96 -4.55 -14.02
CA ALA A 490 6.31 -5.84 -13.43
C ALA A 490 7.31 -6.62 -14.30
N GLY A 491 7.15 -6.58 -15.62
CA GLY A 491 8.03 -7.24 -16.59
C GLY A 491 9.42 -6.62 -16.74
N LYS A 492 9.61 -5.35 -16.35
CA LYS A 492 10.89 -4.63 -16.48
C LYS A 492 11.80 -4.73 -15.25
N ILE A 493 11.26 -5.11 -14.09
CA ILE A 493 12.00 -5.02 -12.83
C ILE A 493 12.88 -6.25 -12.63
N THR A 494 14.16 -6.00 -12.37
CA THR A 494 15.11 -7.04 -11.95
C THR A 494 15.20 -7.08 -10.43
N TYR A 495 14.85 -8.22 -9.82
CA TYR A 495 14.92 -8.39 -8.38
C TYR A 495 16.29 -8.90 -7.91
N PHE A 496 16.88 -8.21 -6.94
CA PHE A 496 18.13 -8.60 -6.29
C PHE A 496 17.86 -9.26 -4.93
N GLU A 497 18.20 -10.55 -4.82
CA GLU A 497 18.11 -11.31 -3.58
C GLU A 497 19.20 -10.89 -2.58
N MET A 498 18.83 -10.02 -1.63
CA MET A 498 19.76 -9.53 -0.60
C MET A 498 20.35 -10.66 0.27
N ASN A 499 19.59 -11.72 0.51
CA ASN A 499 20.05 -12.89 1.27
C ASN A 499 21.23 -13.63 0.60
N ALA A 500 21.41 -13.46 -0.71
CA ALA A 500 22.50 -14.06 -1.47
C ALA A 500 23.70 -13.11 -1.64
N SER A 501 23.59 -11.85 -1.20
CA SER A 501 24.66 -10.87 -1.33
C SER A 501 25.74 -11.07 -0.27
N SER A 502 26.97 -11.34 -0.71
CA SER A 502 28.12 -11.41 0.19
C SER A 502 28.54 -10.04 0.75
N SER A 503 28.18 -8.94 0.08
CA SER A 503 28.55 -7.58 0.52
C SER A 503 27.60 -6.99 1.55
N PHE A 504 26.38 -7.53 1.71
CA PHE A 504 25.37 -6.98 2.61
C PHE A 504 25.88 -6.86 4.05
N MET A 505 26.52 -7.91 4.59
CA MET A 505 27.01 -7.89 5.97
C MET A 505 28.17 -6.90 6.19
N ASP A 506 29.00 -6.70 5.18
CA ASP A 506 30.09 -5.72 5.22
C ASP A 506 29.53 -4.30 5.25
N LYS A 507 28.56 -3.99 4.38
CA LYS A 507 27.84 -2.72 4.37
C LYS A 507 27.10 -2.49 5.69
N TYR A 508 26.37 -3.50 6.18
CA TYR A 508 25.62 -3.46 7.43
C TYR A 508 26.48 -3.05 8.64
N GLY A 509 27.73 -3.50 8.70
CA GLY A 509 28.67 -3.08 9.75
C GLY A 509 28.90 -1.56 9.76
N GLY A 510 29.14 -0.95 8.59
CA GLY A 510 29.31 0.49 8.42
C GLY A 510 28.02 1.28 8.60
N SER A 511 26.90 0.70 8.18
CA SER A 511 25.57 1.28 8.30
C SER A 511 25.02 1.33 9.73
N ARG A 512 25.73 0.82 10.74
CA ARG A 512 25.31 0.87 12.16
C ARG A 512 25.81 2.08 12.95
N PHE A 513 26.28 3.12 12.26
CA PHE A 513 26.67 4.40 12.85
C PHE A 513 25.72 5.52 12.43
N LEU A 514 25.68 6.62 13.19
CA LEU A 514 24.87 7.80 12.90
C LEU A 514 25.70 8.91 12.22
N PRO A 515 25.20 9.50 11.10
CA PRO A 515 24.24 8.90 10.17
C PRO A 515 24.84 7.71 9.42
N HIS A 516 26.16 7.62 9.31
CA HIS A 516 26.88 6.52 8.66
C HIS A 516 28.36 6.54 9.11
N THR A 517 29.18 5.51 8.85
CA THR A 517 30.64 5.57 9.10
C THR A 517 31.31 6.60 8.19
N ASN A 518 30.94 6.59 6.90
CA ASN A 518 31.31 7.61 5.93
C ASN A 518 30.39 8.82 6.07
N MET A 519 30.91 9.92 6.64
CA MET A 519 30.15 11.15 6.84
C MET A 519 29.94 11.94 5.54
N ASP A 520 30.73 11.69 4.49
CA ASP A 520 30.66 12.47 3.25
C ASP A 520 29.37 12.22 2.48
N LEU A 521 28.68 11.11 2.78
CA LEU A 521 27.33 10.80 2.29
C LEU A 521 26.24 11.67 2.94
N PHE A 522 26.55 12.42 4.00
CA PHE A 522 25.59 13.18 4.80
C PHE A 522 26.09 14.62 5.10
N PRO A 523 26.37 15.43 4.06
CA PRO A 523 26.92 16.76 4.23
C PRO A 523 26.02 17.69 5.06
N SER A 524 24.69 17.61 4.91
CA SER A 524 23.75 18.45 5.67
C SER A 524 23.78 18.12 7.17
N VAL A 525 24.03 16.85 7.52
CA VAL A 525 24.13 16.42 8.91
C VAL A 525 25.45 16.89 9.53
N GLN A 526 26.55 16.86 8.77
CA GLN A 526 27.83 17.44 9.21
C GLN A 526 27.67 18.92 9.56
N GLU A 527 26.98 19.69 8.71
CA GLU A 527 26.73 21.11 8.93
C GLU A 527 25.90 21.34 10.21
N LYS A 528 24.80 20.60 10.39
CA LYS A 528 23.96 20.69 11.61
C LYS A 528 24.77 20.41 12.89
N LEU A 529 25.61 19.37 12.88
CA LEU A 529 26.46 19.04 14.02
C LEU A 529 27.47 20.16 14.32
N ALA A 530 28.07 20.76 13.28
CA ALA A 530 29.00 21.87 13.44
C ALA A 530 28.31 23.12 14.03
N VAL A 531 27.09 23.44 13.61
CA VAL A 531 26.31 24.57 14.15
C VAL A 531 25.94 24.34 15.61
N ARG A 532 25.47 23.14 15.97
CA ARG A 532 25.12 22.81 17.37
C ARG A 532 26.34 22.79 18.28
N GLN A 533 27.50 22.35 17.80
CA GLN A 533 28.76 22.44 18.56
C GLN A 533 29.15 23.90 18.83
N ARG A 534 29.04 24.79 17.85
CA ARG A 534 29.31 26.22 18.03
C ARG A 534 28.36 26.92 18.99
N SER A 535 27.11 26.45 19.08
CA SER A 535 26.10 27.04 19.98
C SER A 535 26.26 26.61 21.45
N ARG A 536 27.13 25.62 21.72
CA ARG A 536 27.43 25.09 23.06
C ARG A 536 28.73 25.61 23.66
N CYS A 537 29.62 26.16 22.82
CA CYS A 537 30.83 26.86 23.21
C CYS A 537 30.53 28.35 23.36
#